data_AF-A0A062U154-F1
#
_entry.id   AF-A0A062U154-F1
#
_cell.length_a   1.000
_cell.length_b   1.000
_cell.length_c   1.000
_cell.angle_alpha   90.00
_cell.angle_beta   90.00
_cell.angle_gamma   90.00
#
_symmetry.space_group_name_H-M   'P 1'
#
loop_
_entity.id
_entity.type
_entity.pdbx_description
1 polymer ?
#
loop_
_entity_poly.entity_id
_entity_poly.type
_entity_poly.pdbx_seq_one_letter_code
_entity_poly.pdbx_strand_id
1 'polypeptide(L)'
;MRVLILTFAALAALTACNQKSDREILTETCVAGGENPETCQCITVAMEKNLPPDLFRRTAAAVGREKRDVSKFVRSLKMEEQLEFASVLTEMVSCELSQPDEASVAD
;
A
#
# COMPACT_ATOMS: atom_id res chain seq x y z
N MET A 1 -37.22 21.73 -33.05
CA MET A 1 -35.84 21.23 -32.91
C MET A 1 -35.43 21.33 -31.44
N ARG A 2 -35.56 20.25 -30.66
CA ARG A 2 -35.21 20.18 -29.22
C ARG A 2 -34.51 18.84 -28.92
N VAL A 3 -33.43 18.54 -29.63
CA VAL A 3 -32.72 17.27 -29.46
C VAL A 3 -31.21 17.49 -29.54
N LEU A 4 -30.63 18.26 -28.61
CA LEU A 4 -29.17 18.43 -28.52
C LEU A 4 -28.70 18.69 -27.08
N ILE A 5 -29.11 17.91 -26.08
CA ILE A 5 -28.51 17.98 -24.72
C ILE A 5 -28.42 16.60 -24.05
N LEU A 6 -27.96 15.56 -24.75
CA LEU A 6 -27.79 14.22 -24.15
C LEU A 6 -26.53 13.48 -24.64
N THR A 7 -25.39 14.15 -24.74
CA THR A 7 -24.13 13.52 -25.19
C THR A 7 -22.88 14.01 -24.46
N PHE A 8 -22.91 14.11 -23.12
CA PHE A 8 -21.69 14.39 -22.34
C PHE A 8 -21.45 13.47 -21.13
N ALA A 9 -22.27 12.44 -20.92
CA ALA A 9 -22.16 11.56 -19.75
C ALA A 9 -21.37 10.25 -19.99
N ALA A 10 -20.76 10.04 -21.17
CA ALA A 10 -20.15 8.75 -21.53
C ALA A 10 -18.62 8.68 -21.42
N LEU A 11 -17.90 9.79 -21.19
CA LEU A 11 -16.43 9.78 -21.16
C LEU A 11 -15.80 9.45 -19.78
N ALA A 12 -16.58 9.33 -18.71
CA ALA A 12 -16.04 8.99 -17.39
C ALA A 12 -15.79 7.49 -17.16
N ALA A 13 -16.21 6.62 -18.09
CA ALA A 13 -16.10 5.16 -17.92
C ALA A 13 -14.76 4.56 -18.41
N LEU A 14 -13.90 5.33 -19.10
CA LEU A 14 -12.66 4.79 -19.68
C LEU A 14 -11.41 4.87 -18.79
N THR A 15 -11.49 5.50 -17.61
CA THR A 15 -10.34 5.56 -16.68
C THR A 15 -10.26 4.38 -15.72
N ALA A 16 -11.21 3.44 -15.76
CA ALA A 16 -11.27 2.29 -14.83
C ALA A 16 -10.47 1.06 -15.30
N CYS A 17 -9.96 1.03 -16.54
CA CYS A 17 -9.34 -0.19 -17.10
C CYS A 17 -7.82 -0.31 -16.88
N ASN A 18 -7.19 0.60 -16.14
CA ASN A 18 -5.76 0.50 -15.79
C ASN A 18 -5.50 0.86 -14.31
N GLN A 19 -6.41 0.45 -13.42
CA GLN A 19 -6.30 0.75 -12.01
C GLN A 19 -5.32 -0.23 -11.34
N LYS A 20 -4.23 0.33 -10.82
CA LYS A 20 -3.21 -0.39 -10.05
C LYS A 20 -3.81 -1.01 -8.78
N SER A 21 -3.36 -2.22 -8.42
CA SER A 21 -3.80 -2.89 -7.19
C SER A 21 -3.33 -2.16 -5.94
N ASP A 22 -4.02 -2.39 -4.81
CA ASP A 22 -3.64 -1.81 -3.51
C ASP A 22 -2.21 -2.21 -3.10
N ARG A 23 -1.83 -3.47 -3.34
CA ARG A 23 -0.46 -3.96 -3.13
C ARG A 23 0.54 -3.17 -3.97
N GLU A 24 0.36 -3.12 -5.28
CA GLU A 24 1.29 -2.42 -6.17
C GLU A 24 1.42 -0.93 -5.82
N ILE A 25 0.32 -0.27 -5.41
CA ILE A 25 0.35 1.13 -4.96
C ILE A 25 1.22 1.30 -3.72
N LEU A 26 1.09 0.39 -2.75
CA LEU A 26 1.91 0.41 -1.54
C LEU A 26 3.37 0.06 -1.85
N THR A 27 3.62 -0.91 -2.74
CA THR A 27 4.99 -1.30 -3.13
C THR A 27 5.71 -0.12 -3.76
N GLU A 28 5.08 0.58 -4.72
CA GLU A 28 5.67 1.77 -5.34
C GLU A 28 5.86 2.92 -4.35
N THR A 29 4.95 3.07 -3.39
CA THR A 29 5.08 4.11 -2.37
C THR A 29 6.25 3.83 -1.43
N CYS A 30 6.45 2.57 -1.06
CA CYS A 30 7.60 2.13 -0.27
C CYS A 30 8.92 2.34 -1.04
N VAL A 31 8.98 1.96 -2.32
CA VAL A 31 10.18 2.17 -3.16
C VAL A 31 10.48 3.65 -3.35
N ALA A 32 9.45 4.48 -3.56
CA ALA A 32 9.61 5.93 -3.62
C ALA A 32 10.07 6.54 -2.29
N GLY A 33 9.89 5.82 -1.17
CA GLY A 33 10.40 6.16 0.15
C GLY A 33 11.90 5.86 0.35
N GLY A 34 12.55 5.19 -0.60
CA GLY A 34 13.98 4.88 -0.57
C GLY A 34 14.32 3.42 -0.22
N GLU A 35 13.32 2.61 0.08
CA GLU A 35 13.50 1.17 0.30
C GLU A 35 13.67 0.43 -1.03
N ASN A 36 14.36 -0.71 -1.00
CA ASN A 36 14.55 -1.49 -2.22
C ASN A 36 13.26 -2.26 -2.62
N PRO A 37 13.11 -2.62 -3.91
CA PRO A 37 11.89 -3.25 -4.42
C PRO A 37 11.53 -4.57 -3.76
N GLU A 38 12.51 -5.41 -3.41
CA GLU A 38 12.30 -6.74 -2.84
C GLU A 38 11.77 -6.65 -1.40
N THR A 39 12.36 -5.77 -0.58
CA THR A 39 11.87 -5.45 0.77
C THR A 39 10.47 -4.90 0.72
N CYS A 40 10.20 -3.94 -0.17
CA CYS A 40 8.87 -3.37 -0.33
C CYS A 40 7.83 -4.40 -0.78
N GLN A 41 8.21 -5.32 -1.67
CA GLN A 41 7.31 -6.40 -2.09
C GLN A 41 7.02 -7.34 -0.92
N CYS A 42 8.03 -7.73 -0.14
CA CYS A 42 7.85 -8.58 1.03
C CYS A 42 6.94 -7.92 2.08
N ILE A 43 7.21 -6.67 2.44
CA ILE A 43 6.42 -5.90 3.42
C ILE A 43 4.96 -5.83 2.98
N THR A 44 4.72 -5.47 1.71
CA THR A 44 3.35 -5.29 1.22
C THR A 44 2.59 -6.60 1.07
N VAL A 45 3.28 -7.71 0.77
CA VAL A 45 2.69 -9.06 0.81
C VAL A 45 2.34 -9.47 2.25
N ALA A 46 3.22 -9.22 3.23
CA ALA A 46 2.93 -9.50 4.64
C ALA A 46 1.71 -8.70 5.12
N MET A 47 1.61 -7.42 4.74
CA MET A 47 0.45 -6.59 5.03
C MET A 47 -0.84 -7.11 4.37
N GLU A 48 -0.79 -7.46 3.08
CA GLU A 48 -1.97 -7.96 2.34
C GLU A 48 -2.49 -9.29 2.91
N LYS A 49 -1.57 -10.16 3.35
CA LYS A 49 -1.88 -11.48 3.87
C LYS A 49 -2.46 -11.44 5.28
N ASN A 50 -1.94 -10.57 6.15
CA ASN A 50 -2.20 -10.64 7.58
C ASN A 50 -3.08 -9.51 8.11
N LEU A 51 -3.18 -8.37 7.43
CA LEU A 51 -4.15 -7.35 7.82
C LEU A 51 -5.56 -7.74 7.39
N PRO A 52 -6.58 -7.33 8.16
CA PRO A 52 -7.96 -7.36 7.67
C PRO A 52 -8.07 -6.68 6.29
N PRO A 53 -8.78 -7.26 5.31
CA PRO A 53 -8.82 -6.73 3.94
C PRO A 53 -9.26 -5.26 3.85
N ASP A 54 -10.21 -4.85 4.68
CA ASP A 54 -10.64 -3.45 4.74
C ASP A 54 -9.53 -2.52 5.24
N LEU A 55 -8.77 -2.96 6.25
CA LEU A 55 -7.67 -2.21 6.81
C LEU A 55 -6.51 -2.07 5.81
N PHE A 56 -6.18 -3.14 5.08
CA PHE A 56 -5.20 -3.10 4.00
C PHE A 56 -5.59 -2.09 2.91
N ARG A 57 -6.84 -2.16 2.43
CA ARG A 57 -7.36 -1.22 1.42
C ARG A 57 -7.34 0.23 1.89
N ARG A 58 -7.74 0.50 3.14
CA ARG A 58 -7.67 1.86 3.72
C ARG A 58 -6.23 2.34 3.85
N THR A 59 -5.29 1.45 4.13
CA THR A 59 -3.86 1.75 4.17
C THR A 59 -3.34 2.13 2.79
N ALA A 60 -3.67 1.35 1.76
CA ALA A 60 -3.32 1.65 0.38
C ALA A 60 -3.90 2.98 -0.10
N ALA A 61 -5.14 3.32 0.29
CA ALA A 61 -5.71 4.63 0.04
C ALA A 61 -4.95 5.76 0.76
N ALA A 62 -4.80 5.68 2.09
CA ALA A 62 -4.22 6.74 2.89
C ALA A 62 -2.71 6.94 2.63
N VAL A 63 -1.93 5.88 2.70
CA VAL A 63 -0.47 5.95 2.55
C VAL A 63 -0.10 5.99 1.06
N GLY A 64 -0.72 5.11 0.28
CA GLY A 64 -0.32 4.92 -1.12
C GLY A 64 -0.84 5.99 -2.07
N ARG A 65 -2.13 6.32 -2.00
CA ARG A 65 -2.77 7.29 -2.92
C ARG A 65 -2.74 8.71 -2.37
N GLU A 66 -3.09 8.89 -1.10
CA GLU A 66 -3.15 10.20 -0.44
C GLU A 66 -1.79 10.65 0.12
N LYS A 67 -0.77 9.78 0.10
CA LYS A 67 0.59 10.06 0.58
C LYS A 67 0.61 10.56 2.03
N ARG A 68 -0.32 10.08 2.87
CA ARG A 68 -0.33 10.36 4.30
C ARG A 68 0.84 9.67 4.98
N ASP A 69 1.41 10.35 5.97
CA ASP A 69 2.40 9.77 6.85
C ASP A 69 1.85 8.51 7.55
N VAL A 70 2.62 7.42 7.50
CA VAL A 70 2.21 6.10 8.01
C VAL A 70 1.94 6.16 9.51
N SER A 71 2.82 6.81 10.30
CA SER A 71 2.66 6.90 11.75
C SER A 71 1.40 7.68 12.13
N LYS A 72 1.15 8.81 11.46
CA LYS A 72 -0.09 9.60 11.65
C LYS A 72 -1.33 8.82 11.23
N PHE A 73 -1.26 8.05 10.14
CA PHE A 73 -2.37 7.20 9.71
C PHE A 73 -2.67 6.14 10.78
N VAL A 74 -1.67 5.36 11.21
CA VAL A 74 -1.86 4.31 12.21
C VAL A 74 -2.41 4.88 13.52
N ARG A 75 -1.88 6.01 14.00
CA ARG A 75 -2.41 6.69 15.22
C ARG A 75 -3.85 7.18 15.08
N SER A 76 -4.34 7.39 13.85
CA SER A 76 -5.72 7.82 13.59
C SER A 76 -6.72 6.65 13.55
N LEU A 77 -6.24 5.41 13.54
CA LEU A 77 -7.06 4.22 13.55
C LEU A 77 -7.66 3.94 14.94
N LYS A 78 -8.68 3.08 14.97
CA LYS A 78 -9.20 2.56 16.24
C LYS A 78 -8.15 1.70 16.95
N MET A 79 -8.29 1.53 18.26
CA MET A 79 -7.34 0.76 19.06
C MET A 79 -7.18 -0.67 18.54
N GLU A 80 -8.28 -1.32 18.17
CA GLU A 80 -8.27 -2.68 17.64
C GLU A 80 -7.48 -2.74 16.32
N GLU A 81 -7.68 -1.77 15.44
CA GLU A 81 -6.97 -1.68 14.16
C GLU A 81 -5.49 -1.35 14.32
N GLN A 82 -5.11 -0.59 15.36
CA GLN A 82 -3.71 -0.37 15.72
C GLN A 82 -3.04 -1.67 16.18
N LEU A 83 -3.75 -2.51 16.94
CA LEU A 83 -3.26 -3.83 17.35
C LEU A 83 -3.10 -4.78 16.15
N GLU A 84 -4.02 -4.73 15.19
CA GLU A 84 -3.87 -5.47 13.92
C GLU A 84 -2.65 -5.00 13.13
N PHE A 85 -2.34 -3.69 13.12
CA PHE A 85 -1.08 -3.21 12.55
C PHE A 85 0.14 -3.74 13.30
N ALA A 86 0.09 -3.72 14.63
CA ALA A 86 1.19 -4.17 15.48
C ALA A 86 1.48 -5.67 15.30
N SER A 87 0.47 -6.50 15.05
CA SER A 87 0.63 -7.95 14.87
C SER A 87 1.43 -8.29 13.60
N VAL A 88 1.35 -7.45 12.58
CA VAL A 88 2.05 -7.65 11.29
C VAL A 88 3.48 -7.11 11.29
N LEU A 89 3.85 -6.26 12.26
CA LEU A 89 5.20 -5.67 12.34
C LEU A 89 6.30 -6.71 12.38
N THR A 90 6.11 -7.83 13.07
CA THR A 90 7.12 -8.90 13.15
C THR A 90 7.42 -9.52 11.79
N GLU A 91 6.39 -9.75 10.96
CA GLU A 91 6.60 -10.24 9.59
C GLU A 91 7.24 -9.16 8.70
N MET A 92 6.85 -7.89 8.87
CA MET A 92 7.46 -6.78 8.13
C MET A 92 8.95 -6.60 8.46
N VAL A 93 9.32 -6.67 9.75
CA VAL A 93 10.73 -6.59 10.18
C VAL A 93 11.51 -7.78 9.65
N SER A 94 10.90 -8.96 9.58
CA SER A 94 11.53 -10.13 8.96
C SER A 94 11.87 -9.89 7.48
N CYS A 95 11.09 -9.07 6.76
CA CYS A 95 11.41 -8.68 5.39
C CYS A 95 12.67 -7.82 5.27
N GLU A 96 12.91 -6.89 6.21
CA GLU A 96 14.14 -6.09 6.23
C GLU A 96 15.36 -6.94 6.56
N LEU A 97 15.21 -7.93 7.45
CA LEU A 97 16.28 -8.84 7.87
C LEU A 97 16.61 -9.95 6.87
N SER A 98 15.70 -10.24 5.93
CA SER A 98 15.86 -11.35 4.97
C SER A 98 16.72 -10.99 3.76
N GLN A 99 17.17 -9.75 3.66
CA GLN A 99 18.09 -9.37 2.60
C GLN A 99 19.48 -9.91 2.94
N PRO A 100 20.09 -10.72 2.06
CA PRO A 100 21.48 -11.07 2.23
C PRO A 100 22.30 -9.78 2.16
N ASP A 101 22.90 -9.39 3.27
CA ASP A 101 23.99 -8.44 3.28
C ASP A 101 25.05 -8.93 2.27
N GLU A 102 25.16 -8.28 1.10
CA GLU A 102 26.39 -8.30 0.28
C GLU A 102 27.56 -7.57 1.00
N ALA A 103 27.58 -7.61 2.34
CA ALA A 103 28.59 -7.00 3.19
C ALA A 103 28.80 -7.79 4.50
N SER A 104 28.83 -9.13 4.44
CA SER A 104 29.51 -9.94 5.46
C SER A 104 30.76 -10.61 4.87
N VAL A 105 31.73 -9.77 4.52
CA VAL A 105 33.12 -10.19 4.30
C VAL A 105 33.80 -10.31 5.67
N ALA A 106 34.43 -11.46 5.88
CA ALA A 106 35.46 -11.82 6.87
C ALA A 106 35.01 -12.17 8.30
N ASP A 107 35.01 -13.48 8.58
CA ASP A 107 35.88 -14.07 9.61
C ASP A 107 36.56 -15.32 9.02
#